data_AF-A0A838MXN5-F1
#
_entry.id   AF-A0A838MXN5-F1
#
_cell.length_a   1.000
_cell.length_b   1.000
_cell.length_c   1.000
_cell.angle_alpha   90.00
_cell.angle_beta   90.00
_cell.angle_gamma   90.00
#
_symmetry.space_group_name_H-M   'P 1'
#
loop_
_entity.id
_entity.type
_entity.pdbx_description
1 polymer ?
#
loop_
_entity_poly.entity_id
_entity_poly.type
_entity_poly.pdbx_seq_one_letter_code
_entity_poly.pdbx_strand_id
1 'polypeptide(L)'
;MKEKDFQGFIKTVREAKQILCGEISAARTLTVEVVSPRPQPQTGFAIFLHTDDPGLLIPLKIYAATFSQSGFVRIIDETGEAAVYPEDFFLPVSFPKEVEQLLTQFAA
;
A
#
# COMPACT_ATOMS: atom_id res chain seq x y z
N MET A 1 -27.87 -23.37 13.53
CA MET A 1 -27.41 -22.62 14.71
C MET A 1 -28.53 -22.65 15.73
N LYS A 2 -28.28 -22.98 17.00
CA LYS A 2 -29.36 -23.02 18.01
C LYS A 2 -29.66 -21.60 18.47
N GLU A 3 -30.92 -21.31 18.80
CA GLU A 3 -31.36 -19.97 19.24
C GLU A 3 -30.50 -19.41 20.39
N LYS A 4 -30.08 -20.28 21.30
CA LYS A 4 -29.19 -19.92 22.42
C LYS A 4 -27.83 -19.40 21.97
N ASP A 5 -27.28 -19.95 20.89
CA ASP A 5 -25.99 -19.56 20.34
C ASP A 5 -26.09 -18.17 19.68
N PHE A 6 -27.22 -17.91 18.99
CA PHE A 6 -27.48 -16.62 18.37
C PHE A 6 -27.63 -15.50 19.42
N GLN A 7 -28.40 -15.76 20.47
CA GLN A 7 -28.58 -14.79 21.55
C GLN A 7 -27.27 -14.50 22.29
N GLY A 8 -26.43 -15.53 22.49
CA GLY A 8 -25.07 -15.36 23.03
C GLY A 8 -24.18 -14.48 22.15
N PHE A 9 -24.25 -14.66 20.83
CA PHE A 9 -23.52 -13.83 19.87
C PHE A 9 -23.96 -12.37 19.93
N ILE A 10 -25.27 -12.09 19.89
CA ILE A 10 -25.80 -10.72 19.93
C ILE A 10 -25.39 -9.99 21.21
N LYS A 11 -25.39 -10.69 22.35
CA LYS A 11 -24.92 -10.14 23.61
C LYS A 11 -23.45 -9.72 23.53
N THR A 12 -22.61 -10.59 22.97
CA THR A 12 -21.17 -10.35 22.82
C THR A 12 -20.88 -9.15 21.90
N VAL A 13 -21.60 -9.04 20.78
CA VAL A 13 -21.46 -7.90 19.85
C VAL A 13 -21.84 -6.58 20.53
N ARG A 14 -22.87 -6.59 21.36
CA ARG A 14 -23.29 -5.40 22.12
C ARG A 14 -22.24 -4.99 23.14
N GLU A 15 -21.70 -5.93 23.90
CA GLU A 15 -20.63 -5.65 24.87
C GLU A 15 -19.38 -5.11 24.17
N ALA A 16 -18.99 -5.69 23.03
CA ALA A 16 -17.88 -5.20 22.23
C ALA A 16 -18.09 -3.75 21.75
N LYS A 17 -19.30 -3.41 21.29
CA LYS A 17 -19.65 -2.02 20.93
C LYS A 17 -19.44 -1.06 22.11
N GLN A 18 -19.91 -1.43 23.30
CA GLN A 18 -19.79 -0.58 24.49
C GLN A 18 -18.34 -0.36 24.91
N ILE A 19 -17.50 -1.40 24.76
CA ILE A 19 -16.05 -1.28 24.99
C ILE A 19 -15.41 -0.33 23.99
N LEU A 20 -15.74 -0.45 22.70
CA LEU A 20 -15.20 0.42 21.64
C LEU A 20 -15.64 1.88 21.79
N CYS A 21 -16.86 2.11 22.28
CA CYS A 21 -17.38 3.45 22.56
C CYS A 21 -16.86 4.04 23.89
N GLY A 22 -16.10 3.27 24.69
CA GLY A 22 -15.58 3.71 25.99
C GLY A 22 -16.62 3.75 27.12
N GLU A 23 -17.82 3.19 26.90
CA GLU A 23 -18.88 3.08 27.91
C GLU A 23 -18.55 2.04 28.99
N ILE A 24 -17.78 1.02 28.62
CA ILE A 24 -17.32 -0.05 29.51
C ILE A 24 -15.82 -0.25 29.34
N SER A 25 -15.08 -0.40 30.44
CA SER A 25 -13.65 -0.71 30.38
C SER A 25 -13.43 -2.15 29.91
N ALA A 26 -12.52 -2.34 28.95
CA ALA A 26 -12.10 -3.67 28.53
C ALA A 26 -11.50 -4.45 29.72
N ALA A 27 -11.85 -5.73 29.83
CA ALA A 27 -11.33 -6.60 30.89
C ALA A 27 -9.79 -6.79 30.80
N ARG A 28 -9.21 -6.56 29.63
CA ARG A 28 -7.77 -6.56 29.37
C ARG A 28 -7.46 -5.54 28.30
N THR A 29 -6.41 -4.76 28.51
CA THR A 29 -5.86 -3.85 27.50
C THR A 29 -4.53 -4.42 27.03
N LEU A 30 -4.39 -4.60 25.72
CA LEU A 30 -3.14 -4.96 25.08
C LEU A 30 -2.58 -3.71 24.41
N THR A 31 -1.47 -3.20 24.93
CA THR A 31 -0.70 -2.17 24.24
C THR A 31 0.18 -2.85 23.21
N VAL A 32 -0.22 -2.78 21.95
CA VAL A 32 0.63 -3.21 20.84
C VAL A 32 1.43 -2.00 20.40
N GLU A 33 2.75 -2.04 20.60
CA GLU A 33 3.63 -1.09 19.95
C GLU A 33 3.62 -1.38 18.46
N VAL A 34 2.85 -0.58 17.72
CA VAL A 34 2.91 -0.61 16.25
C VAL A 34 4.24 0.02 15.87
N VAL A 35 5.31 -0.78 15.84
CA VAL A 35 6.63 -0.39 15.36
C VAL A 35 6.47 0.00 13.89
N SER A 36 6.25 1.28 13.66
CA SER A 36 6.20 1.87 12.33
C SER A 36 7.34 2.87 12.22
N PRO A 37 8.59 2.47 11.94
CA PRO A 37 9.28 3.24 10.93
C PRO A 37 8.50 2.93 9.65
N ARG A 38 7.50 3.75 9.28
CA ARG A 38 7.05 3.73 7.88
C ARG A 38 8.34 4.01 7.10
N PRO A 39 8.89 3.03 6.35
CA PRO A 39 10.01 3.32 5.48
C PRO A 39 9.47 4.41 4.56
N GLN A 40 10.13 5.58 4.55
CA GLN A 40 9.68 6.62 3.64
C GLN A 40 9.75 6.02 2.23
N PRO A 41 8.62 5.99 1.50
CA PRO A 41 8.62 5.44 0.17
C PRO A 41 9.66 6.19 -0.66
N GLN A 42 10.56 5.46 -1.30
CA GLN A 42 11.56 6.09 -2.16
C GLN A 42 10.90 6.34 -3.51
N THR A 43 10.62 7.60 -3.80
CA THR A 43 10.15 8.04 -5.11
C THR A 43 11.31 8.15 -6.08
N GLY A 44 11.15 7.57 -7.26
CA GLY A 44 12.16 7.58 -8.32
C GLY A 44 11.57 7.12 -9.64
N PHE A 45 12.40 6.49 -10.46
CA PHE A 45 12.01 6.03 -11.78
C PHE A 45 12.35 4.56 -11.98
N ALA A 46 11.57 3.87 -12.82
CA ALA A 46 11.79 2.47 -13.10
C ALA A 46 11.50 2.16 -14.57
N ILE A 47 12.31 1.28 -15.16
CA ILE A 47 12.07 0.73 -16.50
C ILE A 47 11.26 -0.54 -16.35
N PHE A 48 10.14 -0.64 -17.06
CA PHE A 48 9.35 -1.85 -17.11
C PHE A 48 10.04 -2.92 -17.97
N LEU A 49 10.30 -4.11 -17.41
CA LEU A 49 11.00 -5.20 -18.09
C LEU A 49 10.02 -6.17 -18.75
N HIS A 50 9.18 -6.81 -17.93
CA HIS A 50 8.20 -7.78 -18.39
C HIS A 50 7.08 -7.93 -17.34
N THR A 51 6.00 -8.57 -17.76
CA THR A 51 4.88 -8.98 -16.91
C THR A 51 4.34 -10.31 -17.46
N ASP A 52 3.65 -11.06 -16.62
CA ASP A 52 2.91 -12.24 -17.06
C ASP A 52 1.63 -11.87 -17.85
N ASP A 53 1.20 -10.59 -17.81
CA ASP A 53 0.02 -10.07 -18.52
C ASP A 53 0.36 -8.90 -19.47
N PRO A 54 0.59 -9.15 -20.77
CA PRO A 54 1.23 -8.23 -21.71
C PRO A 54 0.43 -6.97 -22.11
N GLY A 55 -0.67 -6.64 -21.43
CA GLY A 55 -1.56 -5.51 -21.80
C GLY A 55 -1.42 -4.22 -20.99
N LEU A 56 -0.71 -4.22 -19.86
CA LEU A 56 -0.85 -3.14 -18.87
C LEU A 56 0.21 -2.03 -18.96
N LEU A 57 1.43 -2.34 -19.42
CA LEU A 57 2.53 -1.40 -19.51
C LEU A 57 3.35 -1.65 -20.77
N ILE A 58 4.05 -0.62 -21.24
CA ILE A 58 4.87 -0.66 -22.45
C ILE A 58 6.28 -1.12 -22.08
N PRO A 59 6.78 -2.26 -22.60
CA PRO A 59 8.13 -2.74 -22.33
C PRO A 59 9.21 -1.69 -22.61
N LEU A 60 10.21 -1.64 -21.72
CA LEU A 60 11.36 -0.72 -21.76
C LEU A 60 11.02 0.77 -21.62
N LYS A 61 9.75 1.13 -21.36
CA LYS A 61 9.36 2.49 -21.02
C LYS A 61 9.75 2.80 -19.56
N ILE A 62 10.12 4.06 -19.32
CA ILE A 62 10.42 4.59 -17.99
C ILE A 62 9.12 5.13 -17.38
N TYR A 63 8.87 4.75 -16.13
CA TYR A 63 7.72 5.19 -15.35
C TYR A 63 8.15 5.84 -14.04
N ALA A 64 7.30 6.72 -13.51
CA ALA A 64 7.44 7.21 -12.14
C ALA A 64 7.06 6.09 -11.16
N ALA A 65 7.95 5.84 -10.20
CA ALA A 65 7.88 4.69 -9.32
C ALA A 65 8.01 5.12 -7.86
N THR A 66 7.26 4.45 -6.99
CA THR A 66 7.39 4.56 -5.55
C THR A 66 7.73 3.18 -4.99
N PHE A 67 8.97 3.03 -4.53
CA PHE A 67 9.49 1.77 -3.99
C PHE A 67 9.19 1.65 -2.49
N SER A 68 8.90 0.44 -2.06
CA SER A 68 8.54 0.14 -0.68
C SER A 68 9.24 -1.14 -0.21
N GLN A 69 9.52 -1.26 1.10
CA GLN A 69 10.22 -2.45 1.62
C GLN A 69 9.40 -3.75 1.55
N SER A 70 8.20 -3.74 0.98
CA SER A 70 7.35 -4.93 0.84
C SER A 70 7.61 -5.74 -0.44
N GLY A 71 8.57 -5.37 -1.28
CA GLY A 71 8.84 -6.06 -2.56
C GLY A 71 7.84 -5.71 -3.66
N PHE A 72 7.12 -4.59 -3.48
CA PHE A 72 6.15 -4.08 -4.44
C PHE A 72 6.47 -2.62 -4.76
N VAL A 73 6.30 -2.28 -6.03
CA VAL A 73 6.47 -0.93 -6.56
C VAL A 73 5.12 -0.38 -7.00
N ARG A 74 4.83 0.85 -6.60
CA ARG A 74 3.69 1.61 -7.12
C ARG A 74 4.14 2.40 -8.34
N ILE A 75 3.50 2.16 -9.47
CA ILE A 75 3.78 2.77 -10.77
C ILE A 75 2.66 3.72 -11.12
N ILE A 76 3.00 4.90 -11.64
CA ILE A 76 2.07 5.85 -12.23
C ILE A 76 2.22 5.76 -13.74
N ASP A 77 1.16 5.41 -14.44
CA ASP A 77 1.15 5.26 -15.90
C ASP A 77 0.87 6.59 -16.65
N GLU A 78 0.76 6.54 -17.98
CA GLU A 78 0.44 7.73 -18.79
C GLU A 78 -0.94 8.34 -18.55
N THR A 79 -1.87 7.60 -17.96
CA THR A 79 -3.21 8.10 -17.62
C THR A 79 -3.23 8.81 -16.27
N GLY A 80 -2.12 8.73 -15.52
CA GLY A 80 -2.02 9.19 -14.14
C GLY A 80 -2.63 8.21 -13.13
N GLU A 81 -3.09 7.04 -13.60
CA GLU A 81 -3.54 5.97 -12.73
C GLU A 81 -2.34 5.30 -12.07
N ALA A 82 -2.54 4.88 -10.83
CA ALA A 82 -1.50 4.26 -10.03
C ALA A 82 -1.84 2.81 -9.72
N ALA A 83 -0.98 1.90 -10.16
CA ALA A 83 -1.09 0.47 -9.92
C ALA A 83 0.12 -0.05 -9.15
N VAL A 84 -0.03 -1.23 -8.53
CA VAL A 84 1.02 -1.87 -7.74
C VAL A 84 1.45 -3.16 -8.43
N TYR A 85 2.76 -3.33 -8.58
CA TYR A 85 3.36 -4.49 -9.22
C TYR A 85 4.48 -5.07 -8.36
N PRO A 86 4.84 -6.35 -8.57
CA PRO A 86 6.08 -6.91 -8.03
C PRO A 86 7.30 -6.09 -8.48
N GLU A 87 8.26 -5.86 -7.58
CA GLU A 87 9.49 -5.12 -7.92
C GLU A 87 10.31 -5.81 -9.02
N ASP A 88 10.25 -7.14 -9.11
CA ASP A 88 10.98 -7.95 -10.10
C ASP A 88 10.62 -7.65 -11.56
N PHE A 89 9.48 -7.01 -11.80
CA PHE A 89 9.05 -6.61 -13.15
C PHE A 89 9.74 -5.32 -13.62
N PHE A 90 10.50 -4.65 -12.75
CA PHE A 90 11.05 -3.34 -13.00
C PHE A 90 12.54 -3.27 -12.69
N LEU A 91 13.24 -2.49 -13.50
CA LEU A 91 14.62 -2.10 -13.23
C LEU A 91 14.63 -0.67 -12.67
N PRO A 92 15.00 -0.45 -11.40
CA PRO A 92 15.14 0.91 -10.86
C PRO A 92 16.24 1.66 -11.61
N VAL A 93 15.96 2.91 -11.97
CA VAL A 93 16.93 3.79 -12.64
C VAL A 93 17.04 5.11 -11.88
N SER A 94 18.28 5.60 -11.80
CA SER A 94 18.58 6.91 -11.24
C SER A 94 19.00 7.85 -12.36
N PHE A 95 18.58 9.11 -12.25
CA PHE A 95 19.02 10.15 -13.16
C PHE A 95 19.82 11.19 -12.39
N PRO A 96 20.66 12.00 -13.08
CA PRO A 96 21.20 13.21 -12.48
C PRO A 96 20.08 14.09 -11.92
N LYS A 97 20.33 14.77 -10.79
CA LYS A 97 19.31 15.56 -10.08
C LYS A 97 18.62 16.59 -10.98
N GLU A 98 19.36 17.17 -11.92
CA GLU A 98 18.84 18.14 -12.89
C GLU A 98 17.75 17.51 -13.77
N VAL A 99 17.94 16.26 -14.18
CA VAL A 99 16.97 15.50 -14.99
C VAL A 99 15.76 15.11 -14.14
N GLU A 100 15.96 14.65 -12.91
CA GLU A 100 14.85 14.30 -12.00
C GLU A 100 13.94 15.50 -11.73
N GLN A 101 14.53 16.68 -11.49
CA GLN A 101 13.79 17.93 -11.27
C GLN A 101 12.94 18.31 -12.49
N LEU A 102 13.52 18.24 -13.69
CA LEU A 102 12.80 18.52 -14.93
C LEU A 102 11.65 17.53 -15.13
N LEU A 103 11.92 16.22 -15.01
CA LEU A 103 10.89 15.19 -15.16
C LEU A 103 9.74 15.36 -14.16
N THR A 104 10.04 15.73 -12.91
CA THR A 104 9.03 15.98 -11.87
C THR A 104 8.19 17.23 -12.17
N GLN A 105 8.78 18.26 -12.78
CA GLN A 105 8.05 19.48 -13.14
C GLN A 105 6.97 19.24 -14.21
N PHE A 106 7.21 18.31 -15.14
CA PHE A 106 6.27 17.98 -16.22
C PHE A 106 5.28 16.86 -15.85
N ALA A 107 5.43 16.24 -14.68
CA ALA A 107 4.54 15.19 -14.19
C ALA A 107 3.33 15.73 -13.38
N ALA A 108 3.19 17.06 -13.25
CA ALA A 108 2.15 17.75 -12.48
C ALA A 108 0.98 18.23 -13.35
#